data_AF-A0A1C6VVW2-F1
#
_entry.id   AF-A0A1C6VVW2-F1
#
_cell.length_a   1.000
_cell.length_b   1.000
_cell.length_c   1.000
_cell.angle_alpha   90.00
_cell.angle_beta   90.00
_cell.angle_gamma   90.00
#
_symmetry.space_group_name_H-M   'P 1'
#
loop_
_entity.id
_entity.type
_entity.pdbx_description
1 polymer ?
#
loop_
_entity_poly.entity_id
_entity_poly.type
_entity_poly.pdbx_seq_one_letter_code
_entity_poly.pdbx_strand_id
1 'polypeptide(L)'
;MRKGQKVTVKALTAMPGVPDGSVQHLEWGPRLATLVDAGRYEVLEGEEAAQAATVDLRPPDATEPTPAPTIAADGGGDEQSRPRRARSR
;
A
#
# COMPACT_ATOMS: atom_id res chain seq x y z
N MET A 1 -29.06 5.84 6.83
CA MET A 1 -27.99 5.99 7.86
C MET A 1 -28.22 7.22 8.72
N ARG A 2 -27.77 7.21 9.99
CA ARG A 2 -28.01 8.30 10.96
C ARG A 2 -26.79 9.23 11.08
N LYS A 3 -27.00 10.53 11.29
CA LYS A 3 -25.91 11.51 11.49
C LYS A 3 -25.07 11.14 12.72
N GLY A 4 -23.74 11.13 12.60
CA GLY A 4 -22.80 10.74 13.65
C GLY A 4 -22.57 9.23 13.77
N GLN A 5 -23.15 8.42 12.88
CA GLN A 5 -22.88 6.98 12.84
C GLN A 5 -21.49 6.73 12.25
N LYS A 6 -20.62 6.00 12.95
CA LYS A 6 -19.34 5.56 12.37
C LYS A 6 -19.61 4.52 11.29
N VAL A 7 -19.10 4.75 10.10
CA VAL A 7 -19.24 3.88 8.94
C VAL A 7 -17.88 3.64 8.28
N THR A 8 -17.74 2.49 7.65
CA THR A 8 -16.58 2.17 6.82
C THR A 8 -16.95 2.50 5.37
N VAL A 9 -16.12 3.26 4.68
CA VAL A 9 -16.33 3.63 3.28
C VAL A 9 -15.11 3.32 2.44
N LYS A 10 -15.33 2.91 1.19
CA LYS A 10 -14.30 2.67 0.19
C LYS A 10 -14.34 3.77 -0.88
N ALA A 11 -13.21 4.37 -1.19
CA ALA A 11 -13.11 5.32 -2.29
C ALA A 11 -13.21 4.57 -3.62
N LEU A 12 -14.14 5.00 -4.49
CA LEU A 12 -14.29 4.46 -5.85
C LEU A 12 -13.53 5.29 -6.90
N THR A 13 -12.98 6.43 -6.49
CA THR A 13 -12.17 7.31 -7.32
C THR A 13 -11.03 7.88 -6.48
N ALA A 14 -9.86 8.03 -7.10
CA ALA A 14 -8.74 8.73 -6.49
C ALA A 14 -9.10 10.21 -6.22
N MET A 15 -8.77 10.69 -5.03
CA MET A 15 -8.97 12.06 -4.57
C MET A 15 -7.69 12.59 -3.90
N PRO A 16 -7.54 13.92 -3.71
CA PRO A 16 -6.40 14.47 -3.00
C PRO A 16 -6.28 13.86 -1.59
N GLY A 17 -5.21 13.10 -1.35
CA GLY A 17 -4.96 12.40 -0.09
C GLY A 17 -5.71 11.08 0.10
N VAL A 18 -6.48 10.62 -0.88
CA VAL A 18 -7.23 9.35 -0.82
C VAL A 18 -7.00 8.56 -2.11
N PRO A 19 -6.22 7.47 -2.06
CA PRO A 19 -6.03 6.60 -3.22
C PRO A 19 -7.34 5.93 -3.64
N ASP A 20 -7.44 5.58 -4.92
CA ASP A 20 -8.52 4.73 -5.41
C ASP A 20 -8.57 3.41 -4.64
N GLY A 21 -9.78 2.92 -4.36
CA GLY A 21 -10.01 1.70 -3.59
C GLY A 21 -9.69 1.78 -2.09
N SER A 22 -9.28 2.94 -1.57
CA SER A 22 -8.89 3.08 -0.16
C SER A 22 -10.08 3.04 0.78
N VAL A 23 -9.96 2.27 1.85
CA VAL A 23 -10.98 2.11 2.89
C VAL A 23 -10.72 3.08 4.04
N GLN A 24 -11.74 3.79 4.50
CA GLN A 24 -11.67 4.78 5.57
C GLN A 24 -12.83 4.61 6.56
N HIS A 25 -12.56 4.89 7.83
CA HIS A 25 -13.55 4.94 8.89
C HIS A 25 -13.95 6.39 9.17
N LEU A 26 -15.16 6.78 8.76
CA LEU A 26 -15.65 8.14 8.86
C LEU A 26 -16.99 8.19 9.58
N GLU A 27 -17.31 9.34 10.16
CA GLU A 27 -18.65 9.58 10.68
C GLU A 27 -19.61 9.96 9.55
N TRP A 28 -20.80 9.35 9.59
CA TRP A 28 -21.88 9.65 8.67
C TRP A 28 -22.36 11.08 8.87
N GLY A 29 -22.20 11.89 7.84
CA GLY A 29 -22.59 13.29 7.83
C GLY A 29 -23.09 13.74 6.46
N PRO A 30 -23.61 14.97 6.34
CA PRO A 30 -24.17 15.47 5.08
C PRO A 30 -23.14 15.47 3.95
N ARG A 31 -21.88 15.80 4.25
CA ARG A 31 -20.78 15.78 3.28
C ARG A 31 -20.49 14.38 2.78
N LEU A 32 -20.46 13.38 3.67
CA LEU A 32 -20.22 11.99 3.28
C LEU A 32 -21.39 11.46 2.44
N ALA A 33 -22.63 11.77 2.84
CA ALA A 33 -23.82 11.41 2.08
C ALA A 33 -23.78 11.95 0.63
N THR A 34 -23.38 13.21 0.42
CA THR A 34 -23.20 13.76 -0.93
C THR A 34 -22.12 13.04 -1.73
N LEU A 35 -21.03 12.61 -1.10
CA LEU A 35 -19.95 11.94 -1.82
C LEU A 35 -20.30 10.49 -2.17
N VAL A 36 -21.10 9.82 -1.32
CA VAL A 36 -21.66 8.50 -1.61
C VAL A 36 -22.70 8.60 -2.72
N ASP A 37 -23.61 9.58 -2.65
CA ASP A 37 -24.61 9.85 -3.68
C ASP A 37 -23.98 10.19 -5.04
N ALA A 38 -22.89 10.95 -5.04
CA ALA A 38 -22.10 11.24 -6.23
C ALA A 38 -21.25 10.05 -6.74
N GLY A 39 -21.37 8.87 -6.14
CA GLY A 39 -20.63 7.66 -6.54
C GLY A 39 -19.13 7.73 -6.30
N ARG A 40 -18.65 8.60 -5.42
CA ARG A 40 -17.21 8.72 -5.09
C ARG A 40 -16.78 7.81 -3.94
N TYR A 41 -17.71 7.47 -3.07
CA TYR A 41 -17.50 6.50 -2.01
C TYR A 41 -18.60 5.44 -2.03
N GLU A 42 -18.24 4.24 -1.66
CA GLU A 42 -19.14 3.14 -1.38
C GLU A 42 -19.13 2.85 0.12
N VAL A 43 -20.30 2.64 0.71
CA VAL A 43 -20.41 2.29 2.13
C VAL A 43 -20.27 0.78 2.26
N LEU A 44 -19.27 0.34 3.04
CA LEU A 44 -19.10 -1.06 3.38
C LEU A 44 -19.88 -1.33 4.67
N GLU A 45 -20.82 -2.28 4.62
CA GLU A 45 -21.59 -2.74 5.78
C GLU A 45 -21.29 -4.21 6.10
N GLY A 46 -21.48 -4.61 7.36
CA GLY A 46 -21.40 -6.02 7.76
C GLY A 46 -19.99 -6.63 7.68
N GLU A 47 -19.87 -7.77 7.00
CA GLU A 47 -18.65 -8.60 6.99
C GLU A 47 -17.48 -7.92 6.25
N GLU A 48 -17.76 -7.10 5.25
CA GLU A 48 -16.74 -6.29 4.54
C GLU A 48 -16.17 -5.19 5.44
N ALA A 49 -17.01 -4.56 6.29
CA ALA A 49 -16.53 -3.61 7.29
C ALA A 49 -15.69 -4.30 8.38
N ALA A 50 -16.08 -5.51 8.80
CA ALA A 50 -15.31 -6.29 9.78
C ALA A 50 -13.96 -6.76 9.22
N GLN A 51 -13.90 -7.18 7.96
CA GLN A 51 -12.67 -7.54 7.27
C GLN A 51 -11.75 -6.32 7.05
N ALA A 52 -12.30 -5.18 6.66
CA ALA A 52 -11.52 -3.94 6.53
C ALA A 52 -10.97 -3.46 7.89
N ALA A 53 -11.74 -3.55 8.97
CA ALA A 53 -11.29 -3.21 10.31
C ALA A 53 -10.21 -4.17 10.84
N THR A 54 -10.22 -5.44 10.43
CA THR A 54 -9.18 -6.41 10.80
C THR A 54 -7.90 -6.27 9.97
N VAL A 55 -7.97 -5.73 8.74
CA VAL A 55 -6.77 -5.38 7.96
C VAL A 55 -5.98 -4.25 8.61
N ASP A 56 -6.63 -3.27 9.24
CA ASP A 56 -5.96 -2.17 9.98
C ASP A 56 -5.33 -2.65 11.31
N LEU A 57 -5.86 -3.74 11.89
CA LEU A 57 -5.37 -4.35 13.12
C LEU A 57 -4.42 -5.53 12.90
N ARG A 58 -4.16 -5.95 11.65
CA ARG A 58 -3.07 -6.87 11.37
C ARG A 58 -1.80 -6.02 11.46
N PRO A 59 -0.94 -6.15 12.51
CA PRO A 59 0.46 -5.74 12.33
C PRO A 59 0.95 -6.42 11.04
N PRO A 60 1.92 -5.86 10.29
CA PRO A 60 2.41 -6.49 9.07
C PRO A 60 3.02 -7.86 9.37
N ASP A 61 2.18 -8.88 9.50
CA ASP A 61 2.54 -10.28 9.64
C ASP A 61 2.55 -10.86 8.22
N ALA A 62 3.50 -10.31 7.47
CA ALA A 62 4.01 -10.77 6.20
C ALA A 62 5.38 -10.09 5.94
N THR A 63 6.26 -10.09 6.94
CA THR A 63 7.65 -10.38 6.60
C THR A 63 7.72 -11.89 6.50
N GLU A 64 7.38 -12.41 5.31
CA GLU A 64 8.10 -13.57 4.80
C GLU A 64 9.57 -13.37 5.19
N PRO A 65 10.26 -14.34 5.80
CA PRO A 65 11.69 -14.18 6.03
C PRO A 65 12.29 -13.88 4.66
N THR A 66 12.73 -12.64 4.45
CA THR A 66 13.60 -12.28 3.33
C THR A 66 14.60 -13.41 3.28
N PRO A 67 14.63 -14.24 2.22
CA PRO A 67 15.70 -15.21 2.11
C PRO A 67 16.96 -14.36 2.19
N ALA A 68 17.74 -14.57 3.26
CA ALA A 68 19.03 -13.96 3.41
C ALA A 68 19.74 -14.11 2.06
N PRO A 69 20.44 -13.08 1.56
CA PRO A 69 21.18 -13.23 0.31
C PRO A 69 22.08 -14.46 0.49
N THR A 70 21.70 -15.54 -0.19
CA THR A 70 22.54 -16.72 -0.35
C THR A 70 23.75 -16.19 -1.08
N ILE A 71 24.83 -15.95 -0.33
CA ILE A 71 26.17 -15.85 -0.90
C ILE A 71 26.49 -17.27 -1.36
N ALA A 72 26.02 -17.60 -2.57
CA ALA A 72 26.48 -18.76 -3.29
C ALA A 72 27.73 -18.37 -4.08
N ALA A 73 28.73 -19.23 -3.91
CA ALA A 73 29.88 -19.46 -4.79
C ALA A 73 31.05 -18.48 -4.69
N ASP A 74 31.99 -18.86 -3.81
CA ASP A 74 33.36 -19.19 -4.19
C ASP A 74 33.57 -19.41 -5.71
N GLY A 75 34.51 -18.68 -6.31
CA GLY A 75 34.94 -18.90 -7.69
C GLY A 75 35.58 -17.67 -8.34
N GLY A 76 36.90 -17.71 -8.47
CA GLY A 76 37.73 -16.59 -8.93
C GLY A 76 37.45 -16.11 -10.36
N GLY A 77 37.75 -14.83 -10.57
CA GLY A 77 37.77 -14.16 -11.86
C GLY A 77 38.53 -12.84 -11.75
N ASP A 78 39.80 -12.91 -12.14
CA ASP A 78 40.69 -11.80 -12.52
C ASP A 78 39.94 -10.54 -13.00
N GLU A 79 40.15 -9.38 -12.36
CA GLU A 79 40.44 -8.10 -13.06
C GLU A 79 40.72 -6.96 -12.07
N GLN A 80 41.81 -7.07 -11.29
CA GLN A 80 42.37 -5.90 -10.62
C GLN A 80 43.50 -5.31 -11.45
N SER A 81 43.27 -4.06 -11.89
CA SER A 81 44.27 -3.01 -11.95
C SER A 81 45.28 -3.04 -13.13
N ARG A 82 44.95 -2.27 -14.18
CA ARG A 82 45.71 -1.09 -14.72
C ARG A 82 45.64 -1.02 -16.27
N PRO A 83 45.11 0.05 -16.87
CA PRO A 83 45.46 0.36 -18.24
C PRO A 83 46.89 0.96 -18.30
N ARG A 84 47.87 0.14 -18.67
CA ARG A 84 49.17 0.63 -19.19
C ARG A 84 48.92 1.30 -20.54
N ARG A 85 48.71 2.61 -20.54
CA ARG A 85 48.73 3.40 -21.79
C ARG A 85 50.18 3.67 -22.18
N ALA A 86 50.75 2.75 -22.95
CA ALA A 86 51.93 3.00 -23.76
C ALA A 86 51.57 4.03 -24.83
N ARG A 87 52.26 5.17 -24.85
CA ARG A 87 52.29 6.08 -26.00
C ARG A 87 53.72 6.16 -26.50
N SER A 88 53.95 5.47 -27.62
CA SER A 88 55.09 5.68 -28.49
C SER A 88 55.07 7.12 -29.03
N ARG A 89 56.16 7.85 -28.80
CA ARG A 89 56.88 8.56 -29.88
C ARG A 89 58.27 8.97 -29.39
#